data_AF-A0A2P1PWT7-F1
#
_entry.id   AF-A0A2P1PWT7-F1
#
_cell.length_a   1.000
_cell.length_b   1.000
_cell.length_c   1.000
_cell.angle_alpha   90.00
_cell.angle_beta   90.00
_cell.angle_gamma   90.00
#
_symmetry.space_group_name_H-M   'P 1'
#
loop_
_entity.id
_entity.type
_entity.pdbx_description
1 polymer ?
#
loop_
_entity_poly.entity_id
_entity_poly.type
_entity_poly.pdbx_seq_one_letter_code
_entity_poly.pdbx_strand_id
1 'polypeptide(L)'
;MTAKKYTPLEAARLRDQIIHDDIVPTVRRAFDAYPALQSATLLVAQFWCDEATDAVHHDLIFSELDTPNVEAGYRARLERYNGPVQAPPARSGWRAWFPWLGGPKTPETPTTFPPSRDTINLPSQIDEELLQHEFTHRIPWDSNGEPISLFAAFCKEDCHQEMDDCETYTPYAVFRRQSEQVTVEIVGVMVRPWLDGVKPEFEEHE
;
A
#
# COMPACT_ATOMS: atom_id res chain seq x y z
N MET A 1 19.88 -14.19 -19.98
CA MET A 1 20.44 -14.16 -18.61
C MET A 1 20.11 -12.80 -18.06
N THR A 2 19.44 -12.70 -16.92
CA THR A 2 19.09 -11.42 -16.27
C THR A 2 20.36 -10.61 -16.00
N ALA A 3 20.41 -9.34 -16.44
CA ALA A 3 21.54 -8.48 -16.14
C ALA A 3 21.45 -7.95 -14.72
N LYS A 4 22.55 -8.14 -13.98
CA LYS A 4 22.71 -7.55 -12.67
C LYS A 4 22.89 -6.04 -12.83
N LYS A 5 21.93 -5.26 -12.33
CA LYS A 5 21.96 -3.79 -12.38
C LYS A 5 22.77 -3.21 -11.22
N TYR A 6 22.66 -3.83 -10.04
CA TYR A 6 23.29 -3.38 -8.80
C TYR A 6 23.94 -4.54 -8.05
N THR A 7 24.98 -4.25 -7.28
CA THR A 7 25.41 -5.14 -6.18
C THR A 7 24.38 -5.15 -5.06
N PRO A 8 24.33 -6.20 -4.21
CA PRO A 8 23.43 -6.24 -3.05
C PRO A 8 23.59 -5.01 -2.12
N LEU A 9 24.83 -4.53 -1.96
CA LEU A 9 25.11 -3.35 -1.14
C LEU A 9 24.56 -2.05 -1.77
N GLU A 10 24.69 -1.89 -3.09
CA GLU A 10 24.11 -0.75 -3.81
C GLU A 10 22.58 -0.81 -3.78
N ALA A 11 21.98 -1.98 -4.01
CA ALA A 11 20.55 -2.17 -3.94
C ALA A 11 20.01 -1.82 -2.54
N ALA A 12 20.69 -2.27 -1.47
CA ALA A 12 20.33 -1.92 -0.10
C ALA A 12 20.39 -0.40 0.17
N ARG A 13 21.42 0.29 -0.33
CA ARG A 13 21.55 1.75 -0.20
C ARG A 13 20.46 2.50 -0.97
N LEU A 14 20.12 2.06 -2.17
CA LEU A 14 19.05 2.67 -2.96
C LEU A 14 17.68 2.46 -2.32
N ARG A 15 17.42 1.28 -1.73
CA ARG A 15 16.19 1.07 -0.93
C ARG A 15 16.13 2.00 0.26
N ASP A 16 17.21 2.14 1.01
CA ASP A 16 17.31 3.06 2.14
C ASP A 16 17.05 4.52 1.70
N GLN A 17 17.60 4.92 0.55
CA GLN A 17 17.37 6.22 -0.03
C GLN A 17 15.88 6.45 -0.37
N ILE A 18 15.23 5.54 -1.11
CA ILE A 18 13.79 5.64 -1.44
C ILE A 18 12.94 5.76 -0.17
N ILE A 19 13.25 4.95 0.84
CA ILE A 19 12.54 5.00 2.13
C ILE A 19 12.64 6.40 2.74
N HIS A 20 13.84 6.96 2.82
CA HIS A 20 14.07 8.22 3.51
C HIS A 20 13.68 9.46 2.70
N ASP A 21 13.88 9.45 1.40
CA ASP A 21 13.64 10.59 0.51
C ASP A 21 12.16 10.67 0.09
N ASP A 22 11.47 9.53 -0.09
CA ASP A 22 10.13 9.50 -0.67
C ASP A 22 9.04 9.04 0.33
N ILE A 23 9.30 7.96 1.07
CA ILE A 23 8.28 7.30 1.89
C ILE A 23 8.14 7.96 3.25
N VAL A 24 9.25 8.24 3.95
CA VAL A 24 9.23 8.90 5.28
C VAL A 24 8.52 10.26 5.24
N PRO A 25 8.76 11.16 4.27
CA PRO A 25 8.02 12.41 4.19
C PRO A 25 6.52 12.20 4.00
N THR A 26 6.14 11.18 3.24
CA THR A 26 4.74 10.81 3.01
C THR A 26 4.06 10.29 4.27
N VAL A 27 4.70 9.37 4.99
CA VAL A 27 4.22 8.85 6.28
C VAL A 27 4.14 9.97 7.33
N ARG A 28 5.12 10.86 7.37
CA ARG A 28 5.12 12.01 8.29
C ARG A 28 3.91 12.92 8.05
N ARG A 29 3.60 13.26 6.79
CA ARG A 29 2.41 14.07 6.48
C ARG A 29 1.12 13.39 6.94
N ALA A 30 1.01 12.08 6.80
CA ALA A 30 -0.15 11.33 7.30
C ALA A 30 -0.21 11.38 8.84
N PHE A 31 0.92 11.21 9.53
CA PHE A 31 0.98 11.33 10.99
C PHE A 31 0.63 12.74 11.48
N ASP A 32 1.05 13.79 10.78
CA ASP A 32 0.72 15.18 11.13
C ASP A 32 -0.77 15.46 10.93
N ALA A 33 -1.35 14.98 9.83
CA ALA A 33 -2.77 15.13 9.53
C ALA A 33 -3.67 14.32 10.48
N TYR A 34 -3.18 13.18 10.97
CA TYR A 34 -3.96 12.24 11.79
C TYR A 34 -3.18 11.84 13.05
N PRO A 35 -3.31 12.59 14.15
CA PRO A 35 -2.56 12.35 15.39
C PRO A 35 -2.76 10.98 16.04
N ALA A 36 -3.86 10.30 15.72
CA ALA A 36 -4.16 8.97 16.25
C ALA A 36 -3.26 7.88 15.64
N LEU A 37 -2.75 8.07 14.41
CA LEU A 37 -1.87 7.10 13.77
C LEU A 37 -0.53 7.00 14.50
N GLN A 38 -0.15 5.79 14.90
CA GLN A 38 1.12 5.51 15.58
C GLN A 38 2.12 4.82 14.66
N SER A 39 1.65 4.11 13.63
CA SER A 39 2.53 3.39 12.72
C SER A 39 1.99 3.32 11.29
N ALA A 40 2.88 2.95 10.38
CA ALA A 40 2.56 2.55 9.02
C ALA A 40 3.44 1.36 8.60
N THR A 41 2.98 0.54 7.67
CA THR A 41 3.79 -0.54 7.06
C THR A 41 3.83 -0.36 5.56
N LEU A 42 5.04 -0.27 4.99
CA LEU A 42 5.28 -0.40 3.55
C LEU A 42 5.17 -1.87 3.18
N LEU A 43 4.33 -2.11 2.19
CA LEU A 43 4.10 -3.41 1.59
C LEU A 43 4.60 -3.39 0.16
N VAL A 44 5.15 -4.52 -0.30
CA VAL A 44 5.57 -4.71 -1.69
C VAL A 44 5.01 -6.01 -2.25
N ALA A 45 4.62 -5.98 -3.52
CA ALA A 45 4.16 -7.13 -4.29
C ALA A 45 4.77 -7.07 -5.69
N GLN A 46 5.03 -8.22 -6.30
CA GLN A 46 5.42 -8.28 -7.71
C GLN A 46 4.29 -8.96 -8.47
N PHE A 47 3.79 -8.34 -9.52
CA PHE A 47 2.75 -8.91 -10.37
C PHE A 47 3.32 -9.23 -11.74
N TRP A 48 2.90 -10.37 -12.28
CA TRP A 48 3.04 -10.66 -13.70
C TRP A 48 1.85 -10.04 -14.41
N CYS A 49 2.09 -9.00 -15.21
CA CYS A 49 1.07 -8.46 -16.08
C CYS A 49 1.09 -9.26 -17.38
N ASP A 50 -0.09 -9.70 -17.81
CA ASP A 50 -0.36 -10.53 -18.97
C ASP A 50 0.08 -9.91 -20.31
N GLU A 51 0.52 -8.64 -20.33
CA GLU A 51 1.11 -7.96 -21.49
C GLU A 51 2.23 -6.95 -21.12
N ALA A 52 2.64 -6.84 -19.86
CA ALA A 52 3.69 -5.93 -19.41
C ALA A 52 4.75 -6.63 -18.55
N THR A 53 5.99 -6.19 -18.72
CA THR A 53 7.16 -6.57 -17.92
C THR A 53 6.84 -6.63 -16.43
N ASP A 54 7.40 -7.61 -15.71
CA ASP A 54 7.39 -7.71 -14.24
C ASP A 54 7.21 -6.36 -13.53
N ALA A 55 6.12 -6.16 -12.78
CA ALA A 55 5.86 -4.90 -12.08
C ALA A 55 6.00 -5.10 -10.57
N VAL A 56 6.75 -4.23 -9.89
CA VAL A 56 6.76 -4.20 -8.41
C VAL A 56 5.89 -3.06 -7.92
N HIS A 57 4.79 -3.41 -7.25
CA HIS A 57 3.85 -2.48 -6.66
C HIS A 57 4.19 -2.22 -5.19
N HIS A 58 3.68 -1.12 -4.66
CA HIS A 58 3.79 -0.80 -3.25
C HIS A 58 2.43 -0.40 -2.68
N ASP A 59 2.31 -0.53 -1.36
CA ASP A 59 1.16 -0.07 -0.60
C ASP A 59 1.58 0.38 0.81
N LEU A 60 0.76 1.19 1.46
CA LEU A 60 0.93 1.63 2.84
C LEU A 60 -0.32 1.31 3.66
N ILE A 61 -0.15 0.52 4.71
CA ILE A 61 -1.18 0.35 5.74
C ILE A 61 -0.84 1.21 6.94
N PHE A 62 -1.68 2.18 7.25
CA PHE A 62 -1.58 3.02 8.45
C PHE A 62 -2.32 2.37 9.63
N SER A 63 -1.82 2.59 10.85
CA SER A 63 -2.40 2.00 12.07
C SER A 63 -2.29 2.90 13.29
N GLU A 64 -3.27 2.81 14.21
CA GLU A 64 -3.18 3.34 15.58
C GLU A 64 -2.32 2.46 16.50
N LEU A 65 -2.02 1.23 16.08
CA LEU A 65 -1.14 0.34 16.83
C LEU A 65 0.33 0.74 16.64
N ASP A 66 1.20 0.29 17.54
CA ASP A 66 2.65 0.44 17.38
C ASP A 66 3.21 -0.42 16.22
N THR A 67 2.47 -1.44 15.79
CA THR A 67 2.80 -2.27 14.62
C THR A 67 1.49 -2.62 13.89
N PRO A 68 1.34 -2.26 12.60
CA PRO A 68 0.12 -2.55 11.87
C PRO A 68 -0.15 -4.04 11.74
N ASN A 69 -1.41 -4.45 11.93
CA ASN A 69 -1.87 -5.79 11.61
C ASN A 69 -2.24 -5.87 10.12
N VAL A 70 -1.30 -6.26 9.27
CA VAL A 70 -1.47 -6.24 7.81
C VAL A 70 -2.70 -7.03 7.34
N GLU A 71 -2.94 -8.22 7.90
CA GLU A 71 -4.10 -9.05 7.55
C GLU A 71 -5.42 -8.35 7.90
N ALA A 72 -5.52 -7.76 9.10
CA ALA A 72 -6.71 -7.01 9.49
C ALA A 72 -6.91 -5.75 8.62
N GLY A 73 -5.82 -5.10 8.19
CA GLY A 73 -5.87 -3.95 7.29
C GLY A 73 -6.47 -4.32 5.93
N TYR A 74 -6.00 -5.41 5.32
CA TYR A 74 -6.55 -5.88 4.05
C TYR A 74 -7.99 -6.36 4.16
N ARG A 75 -8.35 -7.11 5.21
CA ARG A 75 -9.74 -7.53 5.43
C ARG A 75 -10.68 -6.33 5.54
N ALA A 76 -10.28 -5.30 6.29
CA ALA A 76 -11.08 -4.08 6.41
C ALA A 76 -11.28 -3.37 5.06
N ARG A 77 -10.28 -3.40 4.18
CA ARG A 77 -10.37 -2.86 2.82
C ARG A 77 -11.31 -3.69 1.93
N LEU A 78 -11.18 -5.02 1.93
CA LEU A 78 -12.03 -5.93 1.15
C LEU A 78 -13.51 -5.83 1.54
N GLU A 79 -13.81 -5.76 2.84
CA GLU A 79 -15.18 -5.60 3.34
C GLU A 79 -15.84 -4.31 2.83
N ARG A 80 -15.06 -3.24 2.59
CA ARG A 80 -15.57 -2.00 2.00
C ARG A 80 -15.84 -2.13 0.50
N TYR A 81 -14.95 -2.79 -0.25
CA TYR A 81 -15.15 -3.00 -1.69
C TYR A 81 -16.32 -3.93 -2.01
N ASN A 82 -16.50 -4.98 -1.20
CA ASN A 82 -17.53 -6.00 -1.42
C ASN A 82 -18.83 -5.73 -0.65
N GLY A 83 -18.83 -4.79 0.30
CA GLY A 83 -20.03 -4.38 1.03
C GLY A 83 -20.94 -3.46 0.20
N PRO A 84 -22.24 -3.35 0.53
CA PRO A 84 -23.07 -2.27 -0.01
C PRO A 84 -22.43 -0.95 0.39
N VAL A 85 -22.04 -0.13 -0.59
CA VAL A 85 -21.42 1.20 -0.37
C VAL A 85 -22.31 1.99 0.57
N GLN A 86 -21.95 2.02 1.86
CA GLN A 86 -22.58 2.92 2.81
C GLN A 86 -22.00 4.29 2.51
N ALA A 87 -22.75 5.10 1.74
CA ALA A 87 -22.39 6.49 1.55
C ALA A 87 -22.17 7.11 2.93
N PRO A 88 -21.02 7.77 3.17
CA PRO A 88 -20.73 8.34 4.47
C PRO A 88 -21.87 9.27 4.87
N PRO A 89 -22.25 9.32 6.16
CA PRO A 89 -23.27 10.26 6.63
C PRO A 89 -22.82 11.66 6.21
N ALA A 90 -23.65 12.34 5.43
CA ALA A 90 -23.33 13.62 4.83
C ALA A 90 -22.84 14.60 5.91
N ARG A 91 -21.52 14.80 6.00
CA ARG A 91 -20.96 15.92 6.74
C ARG A 91 -21.50 17.18 6.07
N SER A 92 -22.10 18.08 6.85
CA SER A 92 -22.64 19.35 6.37
C SER A 92 -21.55 20.18 5.69
N GLY A 93 -21.42 20.04 4.38
CA GLY A 93 -20.41 20.71 3.55
C GLY A 93 -20.08 19.99 2.23
N TRP A 94 -20.32 18.68 2.10
CA TRP A 94 -19.79 17.85 1.00
C TRP A 94 -20.74 17.64 -0.19
N ARG A 95 -21.55 18.64 -0.56
CA ARG A 95 -22.60 18.49 -1.58
C ARG A 95 -22.15 18.69 -3.05
N ALA A 96 -20.84 18.72 -3.36
CA ALA A 96 -20.40 19.27 -4.64
C ALA A 96 -19.40 18.45 -5.50
N TRP A 97 -18.94 17.26 -5.11
CA TRP A 97 -17.78 16.64 -5.80
C TRP A 97 -17.99 15.32 -6.57
N PHE A 98 -19.22 14.80 -6.70
CA PHE A 98 -19.48 13.69 -7.63
C PHE A 98 -20.72 13.95 -8.51
N PRO A 99 -20.58 14.03 -9.85
CA PRO A 99 -21.73 13.88 -10.74
C PRO A 99 -22.11 12.39 -10.76
N TRP A 100 -23.11 12.08 -9.93
CA TRP A 100 -23.87 10.83 -9.92
C TRP A 100 -24.43 10.52 -11.32
N LEU A 101 -24.01 9.39 -11.92
CA LEU A 101 -24.41 8.92 -13.26
C LEU A 101 -25.37 7.71 -13.27
N GLY A 102 -26.04 7.40 -12.15
CA GLY A 102 -26.95 6.25 -12.10
C GLY A 102 -28.25 6.59 -11.41
N GLY A 103 -29.35 6.70 -12.17
CA GLY A 103 -30.68 7.14 -11.75
C GLY A 103 -31.28 6.50 -10.49
N PRO A 104 -32.47 6.96 -10.06
CA PRO A 104 -33.00 6.70 -8.72
C PRO A 104 -33.31 5.21 -8.51
N LYS A 105 -32.52 4.54 -7.67
CA LYS A 105 -32.97 3.34 -6.96
C LYS A 105 -33.73 3.78 -5.71
N THR A 106 -34.91 3.21 -5.52
CA THR A 106 -35.75 3.38 -4.33
C THR A 106 -34.95 3.14 -3.05
N PRO A 107 -35.16 3.94 -1.98
CA PRO A 107 -34.45 3.76 -0.73
C PRO A 107 -35.01 2.51 -0.04
N GLU A 108 -34.32 1.38 -0.20
CA GLU A 108 -34.49 0.28 0.74
C GLU A 108 -33.87 0.68 2.07
N THR A 109 -34.63 0.47 3.15
CA THR A 109 -34.24 0.78 4.52
C THR A 109 -32.86 0.18 4.80
N PRO A 110 -31.85 0.97 5.20
CA PRO A 110 -30.52 0.43 5.46
C PRO A 110 -30.61 -0.56 6.62
N THR A 111 -30.38 -1.83 6.34
CA THR A 111 -30.09 -2.84 7.34
C THR A 111 -28.81 -2.40 8.04
N THR A 112 -28.95 -1.90 9.27
CA THR A 112 -27.82 -1.58 10.15
C THR A 112 -27.13 -2.89 10.52
N PHE A 113 -26.20 -3.33 9.69
CA PHE A 113 -25.17 -4.25 10.15
C PHE A 113 -24.32 -3.47 11.17
N PRO A 114 -24.13 -3.97 12.40
CA PRO A 114 -23.12 -3.38 13.27
C PRO A 114 -21.78 -3.46 12.52
N PRO A 115 -20.98 -2.38 12.47
CA PRO A 115 -19.65 -2.46 11.86
C PRO A 115 -18.91 -3.62 12.53
N SER A 116 -18.37 -4.54 11.74
CA SER A 116 -17.43 -5.54 12.24
C SER A 116 -16.35 -4.75 12.97
N ARG A 117 -16.27 -4.95 14.29
CA ARG A 117 -15.43 -4.13 15.19
C ARG A 117 -13.96 -4.54 15.16
N ASP A 118 -13.53 -5.31 14.16
CA ASP A 118 -12.12 -5.62 13.96
C ASP A 118 -11.42 -4.47 13.22
N THR A 119 -11.69 -3.23 13.65
CA THR A 119 -10.98 -2.01 13.22
C THR A 119 -9.61 -1.93 13.90
N ILE A 120 -8.87 -3.04 13.92
CA ILE A 120 -7.63 -3.20 14.68
C ILE A 120 -6.58 -2.17 14.26
N ASN A 121 -6.64 -1.68 13.01
CA ASN A 121 -5.72 -0.66 12.52
C ASN A 121 -6.29 0.76 12.48
N LEU A 122 -7.58 0.95 12.22
CA LEU A 122 -8.11 2.27 11.89
C LEU A 122 -8.94 2.85 13.05
N PRO A 123 -8.81 4.16 13.33
CA PRO A 123 -9.85 4.85 14.08
C PRO A 123 -11.18 4.72 13.35
N SER A 124 -12.25 4.62 14.12
CA SER A 124 -13.64 4.71 13.64
C SER A 124 -13.99 5.95 12.77
N GLN A 125 -13.06 6.90 12.57
CA GLN A 125 -13.30 8.20 11.93
C GLN A 125 -12.36 8.57 10.77
N ILE A 126 -11.34 7.76 10.44
CA ILE A 126 -10.48 8.04 9.29
C ILE A 126 -10.94 7.21 8.09
N ASP A 127 -11.11 7.91 6.96
CA ASP A 127 -11.36 7.27 5.69
C ASP A 127 -10.03 6.77 5.10
N GLU A 128 -9.87 5.45 5.04
CA GLU A 128 -8.68 4.81 4.47
C GLU A 128 -8.50 5.13 2.99
N GLU A 129 -9.59 5.26 2.22
CA GLU A 129 -9.51 5.61 0.80
C GLU A 129 -8.94 7.02 0.63
N LEU A 130 -9.30 7.94 1.51
CA LEU A 130 -8.74 9.28 1.56
C LEU A 130 -7.25 9.24 1.91
N LEU A 131 -6.84 8.44 2.91
CA LEU A 131 -5.42 8.26 3.23
C LEU A 131 -4.63 7.73 2.03
N GLN A 132 -5.17 6.70 1.37
CA GLN A 132 -4.51 6.06 0.26
C GLN A 132 -4.36 7.00 -0.94
N HIS A 133 -5.42 7.74 -1.28
CA HIS A 133 -5.41 8.70 -2.37
C HIS A 133 -4.54 9.93 -2.05
N GLU A 134 -4.55 10.41 -0.81
CA GLU A 134 -3.82 11.62 -0.43
C GLU A 134 -2.31 11.37 -0.26
N PHE A 135 -1.93 10.23 0.31
CA PHE A 135 -0.55 9.95 0.70
C PHE A 135 0.13 8.95 -0.22
N THR A 136 -0.47 7.79 -0.50
CA THR A 136 0.24 6.71 -1.22
C THR A 136 0.46 7.02 -2.70
N HIS A 137 -0.53 7.60 -3.39
CA HIS A 137 -0.42 7.92 -4.83
C HIS A 137 0.62 9.01 -5.16
N ARG A 138 1.16 9.68 -4.13
CA ARG A 138 2.16 10.74 -4.30
C ARG A 138 3.60 10.24 -4.20
N ILE A 139 3.80 8.96 -3.90
CA ILE A 139 5.14 8.36 -3.87
C ILE A 139 5.60 8.19 -5.33
N PRO A 140 6.73 8.79 -5.74
CA PRO A 140 7.26 8.61 -7.09
C PRO A 140 7.76 7.18 -7.27
N TRP A 141 6.86 6.29 -7.71
CA TRP A 141 7.12 4.85 -7.81
C TRP A 141 6.89 4.35 -9.24
N ASP A 142 7.97 4.21 -10.00
CA ASP A 142 7.93 3.57 -11.33
C ASP A 142 7.88 2.06 -11.17
N SER A 143 6.67 1.47 -11.09
CA SER A 143 6.49 0.03 -10.80
C SER A 143 7.18 -0.90 -11.80
N ASN A 144 7.42 -0.43 -13.03
CA ASN A 144 8.12 -1.17 -14.09
C ASN A 144 9.62 -0.81 -14.18
N GLY A 145 10.09 0.04 -13.27
CA GLY A 145 11.37 0.71 -13.32
C GLY A 145 12.43 0.11 -12.43
N GLU A 146 12.97 0.97 -11.58
CA GLU A 146 13.97 0.64 -10.56
C GLU A 146 13.46 -0.23 -9.42
N PRO A 147 12.22 -0.06 -8.90
CA PRO A 147 11.62 -0.94 -7.89
C PRO A 147 11.75 -2.43 -8.15
N ILE A 148 11.77 -2.89 -9.42
CA ILE A 148 12.00 -4.30 -9.76
C ILE A 148 13.33 -4.79 -9.17
N SER A 149 14.44 -4.11 -9.50
CA SER A 149 15.78 -4.51 -9.04
C SER A 149 15.99 -4.33 -7.55
N LEU A 150 15.18 -3.48 -6.92
CA LEU A 150 15.32 -3.16 -5.51
C LEU A 150 14.46 -4.09 -4.66
N PHE A 151 13.20 -4.32 -5.01
CA PHE A 151 12.22 -4.94 -4.12
C PHE A 151 11.72 -6.32 -4.56
N ALA A 152 11.95 -6.76 -5.81
CA ALA A 152 11.46 -8.07 -6.27
C ALA A 152 11.95 -9.24 -5.39
N ALA A 153 13.18 -9.17 -4.86
CA ALA A 153 13.72 -10.19 -3.96
C ALA A 153 12.87 -10.41 -2.67
N PHE A 154 12.03 -9.45 -2.30
CA PHE A 154 11.16 -9.47 -1.12
C PHE A 154 9.72 -9.88 -1.46
N CYS A 155 9.32 -9.78 -2.73
CA CYS A 155 7.97 -10.14 -3.17
C CYS A 155 7.81 -11.65 -3.35
N LYS A 156 6.60 -12.16 -3.11
CA LYS A 156 6.18 -13.54 -3.43
C LYS A 156 6.26 -13.80 -4.94
N GLU A 157 6.44 -15.07 -5.31
CA GLU A 157 6.40 -15.54 -6.70
C GLU A 157 4.95 -15.79 -7.14
N ASP A 158 4.74 -15.90 -8.46
CA ASP A 158 3.46 -16.29 -9.09
C ASP A 158 2.23 -15.44 -8.71
N CYS A 159 2.44 -14.21 -8.25
CA CYS A 159 1.34 -13.29 -7.95
C CYS A 159 0.77 -12.68 -9.24
N HIS A 160 -0.56 -12.66 -9.34
CA HIS A 160 -1.29 -12.08 -10.47
C HIS A 160 -2.38 -11.11 -9.98
N GLN A 161 -2.84 -10.24 -10.88
CA GLN A 161 -3.74 -9.12 -10.56
C GLN A 161 -5.13 -9.51 -10.02
N GLU A 162 -5.48 -10.79 -10.11
CA GLU A 162 -6.75 -11.33 -9.58
C GLU A 162 -6.57 -12.00 -8.21
N MET A 163 -5.34 -12.12 -7.71
CA MET A 163 -5.10 -12.63 -6.35
C MET A 163 -5.48 -11.59 -5.31
N ASP A 164 -5.82 -12.07 -4.12
CA ASP A 164 -6.12 -11.21 -2.99
C ASP A 164 -4.86 -10.42 -2.56
N ASP A 165 -5.03 -9.14 -2.22
CA ASP A 165 -3.91 -8.30 -1.78
C ASP A 165 -3.19 -8.88 -0.54
N CYS A 166 -3.91 -9.54 0.38
CA CYS A 166 -3.30 -10.17 1.54
C CYS A 166 -2.45 -11.40 1.17
N GLU A 167 -2.75 -12.02 0.03
CA GLU A 167 -2.01 -13.15 -0.50
C GLU A 167 -0.79 -12.70 -1.30
N THR A 168 -0.79 -11.50 -1.88
CA THR A 168 0.27 -11.03 -2.78
C THR A 168 1.30 -10.13 -2.11
N TYR A 169 0.85 -9.20 -1.26
CA TYR A 169 1.73 -8.24 -0.62
C TYR A 169 2.52 -8.85 0.54
N THR A 170 3.72 -8.31 0.73
CA THR A 170 4.66 -8.67 1.80
C THR A 170 5.11 -7.43 2.56
N PRO A 171 5.20 -7.50 3.91
CA PRO A 171 5.78 -6.42 4.70
C PRO A 171 7.25 -6.20 4.38
N TYR A 172 7.63 -4.94 4.14
CA TYR A 172 9.02 -4.55 3.90
C TYR A 172 9.58 -3.65 5.00
N ALA A 173 8.87 -2.58 5.37
CA ALA A 173 9.32 -1.65 6.41
C ALA A 173 8.17 -1.21 7.31
N VAL A 174 8.45 -1.06 8.60
CA VAL A 174 7.52 -0.50 9.59
C VAL A 174 8.02 0.88 10.00
N PHE A 175 7.13 1.85 9.92
CA PHE A 175 7.34 3.23 10.33
C PHE A 175 6.62 3.46 11.64
N ARG A 176 7.28 4.06 12.62
CA ARG A 176 6.67 4.38 13.92
C ARG A 176 6.83 5.84 14.26
N ARG A 177 5.78 6.43 14.79
CA ARG A 177 5.84 7.77 15.36
C ARG A 177 6.62 7.71 16.68
N GLN A 178 7.66 8.53 16.80
CA GLN A 178 8.39 8.75 18.04
C GLN A 178 8.50 10.25 18.28
N SER A 179 7.56 10.79 19.04
CA SER A 179 7.43 12.24 19.26
C SER A 179 7.35 12.99 17.92
N GLU A 180 8.39 13.78 17.57
CA GLU A 180 8.47 14.56 16.32
C GLU A 180 9.21 13.83 15.19
N GLN A 181 9.64 12.59 15.43
CA GLN A 181 10.42 11.80 14.49
C GLN A 181 9.62 10.59 14.00
N VAL A 182 10.01 10.08 12.84
CA VAL A 182 9.54 8.80 12.30
C VAL A 182 10.74 7.85 12.34
N THR A 183 10.64 6.77 13.10
CA THR A 183 11.64 5.70 13.06
C THR A 183 11.23 4.64 12.05
N VAL A 184 12.23 4.01 11.44
CA VAL A 184 12.04 3.00 10.41
C VAL A 184 12.71 1.70 10.84
N GLU A 185 11.99 0.60 10.71
CA GLU A 185 12.48 -0.76 10.89
C GLU A 185 12.29 -1.56 9.60
N ILE A 186 13.36 -2.14 9.06
CA ILE A 186 13.26 -3.05 7.92
C ILE A 186 12.87 -4.43 8.44
N VAL A 187 11.69 -4.89 8.06
CA VAL A 187 11.11 -6.20 8.44
C VAL A 187 11.03 -7.17 7.26
N GLY A 188 11.33 -6.70 6.05
CA GLY A 188 11.27 -7.48 4.82
C GLY A 188 12.23 -8.67 4.85
N VAL A 189 11.70 -9.84 4.52
CA VAL A 189 12.47 -11.07 4.35
C VAL A 189 12.64 -11.33 2.86
N MET A 190 13.89 -11.49 2.41
CA MET A 190 14.14 -11.89 1.03
C MET A 190 13.65 -13.32 0.82
N VAL A 191 12.66 -13.49 -0.04
CA VAL A 191 12.16 -14.80 -0.46
C VAL A 191 12.84 -15.29 -1.74
N ARG A 192 13.36 -14.37 -2.56
CA ARG A 192 14.04 -14.65 -3.84
C ARG A 192 15.39 -13.92 -3.89
N PRO A 193 16.38 -14.31 -3.06
CA PRO A 193 17.64 -13.58 -2.93
C PRO A 193 18.46 -13.48 -4.23
N TRP A 194 18.24 -14.36 -5.20
CA TRP A 194 18.88 -14.28 -6.52
C TRP A 194 18.40 -13.10 -7.38
N LEU A 195 17.34 -12.39 -6.96
CA LEU A 195 16.82 -11.19 -7.62
C LEU A 195 17.34 -9.87 -7.01
N ASP A 196 18.11 -9.90 -5.91
CA ASP A 196 18.58 -8.68 -5.24
C ASP A 196 19.58 -7.90 -6.12
N GLY A 197 19.16 -6.73 -6.60
CA GLY A 197 19.91 -5.90 -7.53
C GLY A 197 19.80 -6.31 -9.00
N VAL A 198 18.84 -7.17 -9.37
CA VAL A 198 18.72 -7.72 -10.72
C VAL A 198 17.49 -7.14 -11.43
N LYS A 199 17.65 -6.65 -12.67
CA LYS A 199 16.51 -6.33 -13.55
C LYS A 199 16.46 -7.38 -14.67
N PRO A 200 15.30 -7.98 -14.96
CA PRO A 200 15.14 -8.72 -16.20
C PRO A 200 15.41 -7.79 -17.39
N GLU A 201 16.35 -8.19 -18.25
CA GLU A 201 16.43 -7.64 -19.60
C GLU A 201 15.38 -8.37 -20.40
N PHE A 202 14.32 -7.67 -20.78
CA PHE A 202 13.42 -8.15 -21.81
C PHE A 202 14.06 -7.73 -23.13
N GLU A 203 14.33 -8.68 -24.02
CA GLU A 203 14.68 -8.34 -25.39
C GLU A 203 13.48 -7.56 -25.96
N GLU A 204 13.68 -6.28 -26.24
CA GLU A 204 12.73 -5.50 -27.02
C GLU A 204 12.64 -6.18 -28.39
N HIS A 205 11.62 -7.00 -28.60
CA HIS A 205 11.31 -7.50 -29.93
C HIS A 205 10.82 -6.30 -30.75
N GLU A 206 11.75 -5.66 -31.47
CA GLU A 206 11.48 -4.63 -32.49
C GLU A 206 10.55 -5.14 -33.60
#